data_AF-A0A8T4NLY5-F1
#
_entry.id   AF-A0A8T4NLY5-F1
#
_cell.length_a   1.000
_cell.length_b   1.000
_cell.length_c   1.000
_cell.angle_alpha   90.00
_cell.angle_beta   90.00
_cell.angle_gamma   90.00
#
_symmetry.space_group_name_H-M   'P 1'
#
loop_
_entity.id
_entity.type
_entity.pdbx_description
1 polymer ?
#
loop_
_entity_poly.entity_id
_entity_poly.type
_entity_poly.pdbx_seq_one_letter_code
_entity_poly.pdbx_strand_id
1 'polypeptide(L)' 'MAIKPKCDACKNELEDYGALLFSPPDKKNLAKKWHICQDCYKKLVKENFEK' A
#
# COMPACT_ATOMS: atom_id res chain seq x y z
N MET A 1 4.13 -6.57 21.91
CA MET A 1 4.75 -5.56 21.02
C MET A 1 4.22 -5.81 19.62
N ALA A 2 3.40 -4.92 19.09
CA ALA A 2 2.95 -5.03 17.69
C ALA A 2 4.09 -4.53 16.80
N ILE A 3 4.57 -5.37 15.88
CA ILE A 3 5.52 -4.95 14.85
C ILE A 3 4.78 -3.91 14.00
N LYS A 4 5.15 -2.63 14.12
CA LYS A 4 4.59 -1.57 13.28
C LYS A 4 5.03 -1.82 11.84
N PRO A 5 4.10 -2.06 10.90
CA PRO A 5 4.48 -2.25 9.50
C PRO A 5 5.10 -0.95 8.97
N LYS A 6 5.97 -1.07 7.96
CA LYS A 6 6.54 0.08 7.26
C LYS A 6 5.85 0.23 5.91
N CYS A 7 5.64 1.47 5.49
CA CYS A 7 5.11 1.75 4.16
C CYS A 7 6.13 1.33 3.09
N ASP A 8 5.73 0.48 2.16
CA ASP A 8 6.60 0.00 1.08
C ASP A 8 7.01 1.13 0.11
N ALA A 9 6.23 2.22 0.04
CA ALA A 9 6.50 3.35 -0.84
C ALA A 9 7.43 4.41 -0.22
N CYS A 10 7.13 4.88 1.00
CA CYS A 10 7.91 5.95 1.65
C CYS A 10 8.85 5.45 2.76
N LYS A 11 8.82 4.16 3.11
CA LYS A 11 9.63 3.50 4.15
C LYS A 11 9.42 4.01 5.58
N ASN A 12 8.52 4.96 5.79
CA ASN A 12 8.12 5.43 7.11
C ASN A 12 7.29 4.35 7.84
N GLU A 13 7.37 4.34 9.17
CA GLU A 13 6.49 3.51 9.99
C GLU A 13 5.02 3.92 9.81
N LEU A 14 4.16 2.93 9.68
CA LEU A 14 2.72 3.12 9.74
C LEU A 14 2.33 3.29 11.19
N GLU A 15 2.18 4.54 11.62
CA GLU A 15 1.70 4.87 12.97
C GLU A 15 0.17 4.79 13.07
N ASP A 16 -0.52 4.99 11.94
CA ASP A 16 -1.97 4.99 11.79
C ASP A 16 -2.47 3.91 10.80
N TYR A 17 -3.79 3.73 10.72
CA TYR A 17 -4.46 2.83 9.76
C TYR A 17 -4.02 3.13 8.31
N GLY A 18 -3.13 2.29 7.76
CA GLY A 18 -2.74 2.31 6.35
C GLY A 18 -3.62 1.43 5.47
N ALA A 19 -3.39 1.51 4.15
CA ALA A 19 -4.02 0.63 3.17
C ALA A 19 -3.15 -0.60 2.89
N LEU A 20 -3.78 -1.77 2.78
CA LEU A 20 -3.21 -2.94 2.13
C LEU A 20 -3.58 -2.92 0.66
N LEU A 21 -2.60 -2.72 -0.21
CA LEU A 21 -2.80 -2.72 -1.65
C LEU A 21 -2.47 -4.11 -2.20
N PHE A 22 -3.36 -4.64 -3.05
CA PHE A 22 -3.17 -5.93 -3.70
C PHE A 22 -3.11 -5.76 -5.22
N SER A 23 -2.19 -6.47 -5.88
CA SER A 23 -2.19 -6.57 -7.33
C SER A 23 -3.27 -7.54 -7.81
N PRO A 24 -3.66 -7.46 -9.09
CA PRO A 24 -4.29 -8.59 -9.76
C PRO A 24 -3.44 -9.88 -9.57
N PRO A 25 -4.08 -11.05 -9.51
CA PRO A 25 -3.36 -12.31 -9.43
C PRO A 25 -2.52 -12.54 -10.69
N ASP A 26 -1.34 -13.13 -10.53
CA ASP A 26 -0.50 -13.56 -11.66
C ASP A 26 -0.98 -14.90 -12.24
N LYS A 27 -0.28 -15.41 -13.27
CA LYS A 27 -0.61 -16.69 -13.93
C LYS A 27 -0.57 -17.91 -12.99
N LYS A 28 0.07 -17.79 -11.83
CA LYS A 28 0.12 -18.81 -10.77
C LYS A 28 -0.91 -18.57 -9.66
N ASN A 29 -1.87 -17.67 -9.86
CA ASN A 29 -2.88 -17.28 -8.86
C ASN A 29 -2.30 -16.64 -7.59
N LEU A 30 -1.15 -15.95 -7.66
CA LEU A 30 -0.58 -15.21 -6.53
C LEU A 30 -0.79 -13.70 -6.69
N ALA A 31 -1.19 -13.04 -5.61
CA ALA A 31 -1.29 -11.59 -5.54
C ALA A 31 -0.11 -11.01 -4.76
N LYS A 32 0.45 -9.90 -5.25
CA LYS A 32 1.42 -9.12 -4.50
C LYS A 32 0.68 -8.20 -3.53
N LYS A 33 1.19 -8.11 -2.30
CA LYS A 33 0.67 -7.22 -1.25
C LYS A 33 1.67 -6.13 -0.94
N TRP A 34 1.18 -4.93 -0.66
CA TRP A 34 1.98 -3.79 -0.20
C TRP A 34 1.28 -3.10 0.97
N HIS A 35 2.06 -2.68 1.96
CA HIS A 35 1.61 -1.79 3.03
C HIS A 35 1.85 -0.35 2.58
N ILE A 36 0.79 0.43 2.48
CA ILE A 36 0.84 1.81 1.98
C ILE A 36 0.25 2.73 3.04
N CYS A 37 0.95 3.80 3.40
CA CYS A 37 0.37 4.83 4.28
C CYS A 37 -0.69 5.66 3.54
N GLN A 38 -1.56 6.34 4.29
CA GLN A 38 -2.66 7.12 3.71
C GLN A 38 -2.17 8.18 2.71
N ASP A 39 -1.06 8.87 3.00
CA ASP A 39 -0.50 9.88 2.10
C ASP A 39 -0.04 9.30 0.77
N CYS A 40 0.65 8.16 0.81
CA CYS A 40 1.06 7.45 -0.41
C CYS A 40 -0.15 6.94 -1.18
N TYR A 41 -1.19 6.47 -0.50
CA TYR A 41 -2.43 6.03 -1.15
C TYR A 41 -3.14 7.19 -1.85
N LYS A 42 -3.28 8.35 -1.20
CA LYS A 42 -3.91 9.54 -1.80
C LYS A 42 -3.19 10.01 -3.05
N LYS A 43 -1.84 10.00 -3.05
CA LYS A 43 -1.04 10.31 -4.24
C LYS A 43 -1.31 9.33 -5.38
N LEU A 44 -1.27 8.03 -5.08
CA LEU A 44 -1.56 6.98 -6.07
C LEU A 44 -2.96 7.11 -6.68
N VAL A 45 -3.97 7.39 -5.86
CA VAL A 45 -5.35 7.57 -6.34
C VAL A 45 -5.44 8.79 -7.26
N LYS A 46 -4.86 9.92 -6.85
CA LYS A 46 -4.85 11.15 -7.65
C LYS A 46 -4.15 10.97 -8.99
N GLU A 47 -3.02 10.27 -9.03
CA GLU A 47 -2.26 10.05 -10.26
C GLU A 47 -2.95 9.08 -11.24
N ASN A 48 -3.73 8.10 -10.74
CA ASN A 48 -4.25 7.00 -11.56
C ASN A 48 -5.76 7.05 -11.82
N PHE A 49 -6.56 7.76 -11.01
CA PHE A 49 -8.03 7.71 -11.08
C PHE A 49 -8.70 9.07 -11.27
N GLU A 50 -8.02 10.19 -11.01
CA GLU A 50 -8.57 11.55 -11.22
C GLU A 50 -8.04 12.17 -12.54
N LYS A 51 -8.35 11.54 -13.67
CA LYS A 51 -8.22 12.15 -15.01
C LYS A 51 -9.50 12.84 -15.44
#